data_AF-A0AAU5U6E0-F1
#
_entry.id   AF-A0AAU5U6E0-F1
#
_cell.length_a   1.000
_cell.length_b   1.000
_cell.length_c   1.000
_cell.angle_alpha   90.00
_cell.angle_beta   90.00
_cell.angle_gamma   90.00
#
_symmetry.space_group_name_H-M   'P 1'
#
loop_
_entity.id
_entity.type
_entity.pdbx_description
1 polymer ?
#
loop_
_entity_poly.entity_id
_entity_poly.type
_entity_poly.pdbx_seq_one_letter_code
_entity_poly.pdbx_strand_id
1 'polypeptide(L)' 'MTSTTRTGCPHCGWPDDAEPFQVVSRHATAAGHTLWTRCGCGSLQVRTVDDRGTRIVSRSGPAQ' A
#
# COMPACT_ATOMS: atom_id res chain seq x y z
N MET A 1 23.62 -7.38 5.11
CA MET A 1 22.77 -7.04 3.95
C MET A 1 21.59 -6.22 4.44
N THR A 2 21.70 -4.89 4.40
CA THR A 2 20.57 -3.99 4.55
C THR A 2 19.74 -4.13 3.29
N SER A 3 18.64 -4.88 3.35
CA SER A 3 17.65 -4.88 2.29
C SER A 3 17.03 -3.48 2.28
N THR A 4 17.51 -2.59 1.41
CA THR A 4 16.86 -1.31 1.16
C THR A 4 15.46 -1.64 0.72
N THR A 5 14.49 -1.48 1.61
CA THR A 5 13.08 -1.64 1.30
C THR A 5 12.83 -0.71 0.11
N ARG A 6 12.55 -1.26 -1.06
CA ARG A 6 12.23 -0.47 -2.25
C ARG A 6 10.97 0.31 -1.88
N THR A 7 11.11 1.61 -1.65
CA THR A 7 10.03 2.53 -1.24
C THR A 7 9.15 2.88 -2.42
N GLY A 8 8.55 1.87 -3.03
CA GLY A 8 7.65 2.02 -4.15
C GLY A 8 7.07 0.71 -4.65
N CYS A 9 6.05 0.80 -5.50
CA CYS A 9 5.43 -0.33 -6.16
C CYS A 9 6.49 -1.15 -6.93
N PRO A 10 6.62 -2.46 -6.68
CA PRO A 10 7.63 -3.28 -7.33
C PRO A 10 7.42 -3.45 -8.84
N HIS A 11 6.26 -3.06 -9.37
CA HIS A 11 5.88 -3.25 -10.77
C HIS A 11 6.04 -1.99 -11.64
N CYS A 12 5.83 -0.80 -11.08
CA CYS A 12 5.92 0.46 -11.83
C CYS A 12 6.74 1.55 -11.14
N GLY A 13 7.24 1.30 -9.94
CA GLY A 13 8.06 2.26 -9.18
C GLY A 13 7.27 3.37 -8.48
N TRP A 14 5.93 3.39 -8.55
CA TRP A 14 5.12 4.43 -7.88
C TRP A 14 5.46 4.52 -6.38
N PRO A 15 5.76 5.71 -5.83
CA PRO A 15 6.23 5.83 -4.45
C PRO A 15 5.19 5.34 -3.43
N ASP A 16 5.65 4.71 -2.36
CA ASP A 16 4.75 4.19 -1.31
C ASP A 16 4.14 5.28 -0.44
N ASP A 17 4.91 6.36 -0.24
CA ASP A 17 4.58 7.55 0.53
C ASP A 17 3.77 8.58 -0.26
N ALA A 18 3.71 8.47 -1.59
CA ALA A 18 2.80 9.24 -2.41
C ALA A 18 1.33 8.88 -2.12
N GLU A 19 0.43 9.81 -2.42
CA GLU A 19 -1.00 9.54 -2.33
C GLU A 19 -1.37 8.31 -3.18
N PRO A 20 -2.21 7.39 -2.64
CA PRO A 20 -2.65 6.24 -3.39
C PRO A 20 -3.43 6.67 -4.63
N PHE A 21 -3.12 6.06 -5.78
CA PHE A 21 -3.83 6.34 -7.03
C PHE A 21 -5.34 6.11 -6.90
N GLN A 22 -5.75 5.06 -6.18
CA GLN A 22 -7.16 4.84 -5.83
C GLN A 22 -7.27 4.11 -4.48
N VAL A 23 -8.17 4.55 -3.61
CA VAL A 23 -8.61 3.77 -2.45
C VAL A 23 -9.84 2.95 -2.86
N VAL A 24 -9.75 1.62 -2.81
CA VAL A 24 -10.82 0.72 -3.23
C VAL A 24 -11.69 0.23 -2.08
N SER A 25 -11.14 0.19 -0.86
CA SER A 25 -11.89 -0.12 0.36
C SER A 25 -11.18 0.43 1.59
N ARG A 26 -11.97 0.73 2.63
CA ARG A 26 -11.49 1.14 3.94
C ARG A 26 -12.28 0.40 5.01
N HIS A 27 -11.57 -0.20 5.94
CA HIS A 27 -12.15 -0.89 7.08
C HIS A 27 -11.56 -0.35 8.38
N ALA A 28 -12.41 -0.04 9.36
CA ALA A 28 -11.96 0.34 10.69
C ALA A 28 -11.54 -0.90 11.49
N THR A 29 -10.53 -0.74 12.34
CA THR A 29 -10.06 -1.74 13.29
C THR A 29 -9.94 -1.08 14.67
N ALA A 30 -9.77 -1.87 15.73
CA ALA A 30 -9.58 -1.33 17.07
C ALA A 30 -8.33 -0.43 17.20
N ALA A 31 -7.33 -0.62 16.33
CA ALA A 31 -6.06 0.10 16.34
C ALA A 31 -5.98 1.23 15.28
N GLY A 32 -7.00 1.39 14.43
CA GLY A 32 -6.98 2.36 13.33
C GLY A 32 -7.76 1.87 12.12
N HIS A 33 -7.10 1.76 10.97
CA HIS A 33 -7.75 1.34 9.72
C HIS A 33 -6.87 0.42 8.86
N THR A 34 -7.54 -0.44 8.10
CA THR A 34 -6.96 -1.12 6.95
C THR A 34 -7.51 -0.49 5.68
N LEU A 35 -6.63 -0.08 4.77
CA LEU A 35 -6.96 0.43 3.45
C LEU A 35 -6.54 -0.58 2.40
N TRP A 36 -7.40 -0.77 1.41
CA TRP A 36 -7.04 -1.44 0.18
C TRP A 36 -6.93 -0.36 -0.89
N THR A 37 -5.78 -0.30 -1.54
CA THR A 37 -5.46 0.73 -2.52
C THR A 37 -5.00 0.10 -3.82
N ARG A 38 -5.30 0.72 -4.94
CA ARG A 38 -4.84 0.29 -6.26
C ARG A 38 -3.79 1.29 -6.75
N CYS A 39 -2.63 0.78 -7.15
CA CYS A 39 -1.60 1.55 -7.85
C CYS A 39 -2.05 1.86 -9.28
N GLY A 40 -1.55 2.93 -9.94
CA GLY A 40 -1.86 3.20 -11.36
C GLY A 40 -1.54 2.01 -12.28
N CYS A 41 -0.41 1.37 -11.97
CA CYS A 41 -0.16 -0.07 -11.94
C CYS A 41 -1.23 -1.15 -12.23
N GLY A 42 -2.41 -1.02 -11.61
CA GLY A 42 -3.33 -2.12 -11.36
C GLY A 42 -3.00 -2.98 -10.14
N SER A 43 -1.77 -2.92 -9.58
CA SER A 43 -1.38 -3.69 -8.38
C SER A 43 -2.17 -3.25 -7.13
N LEU A 44 -2.74 -4.22 -6.40
CA LEU A 44 -3.44 -3.98 -5.14
C LEU A 44 -2.43 -3.93 -3.98
N GLN A 45 -2.53 -2.93 -3.13
CA GLN A 45 -1.73 -2.78 -1.92
C GLN A 45 -2.63 -2.69 -0.70
N VAL A 46 -2.33 -3.49 0.32
CA VAL A 46 -2.99 -3.44 1.63
C VAL A 46 -2.15 -2.59 2.56
N ARG A 47 -2.74 -1.53 3.11
CA ARG A 47 -2.10 -0.57 4.02
C ARG A 47 -2.76 -0.64 5.39
N THR A 48 -1.98 -0.73 6.45
CA THR A 48 -2.43 -0.49 7.82
C THR A 48 -2.08 0.94 8.22
N VAL A 49 -3.03 1.66 8.79
CA VAL A 49 -2.86 3.02 9.32
C VAL A 49 -3.18 2.96 10.81
N ASP A 50 -2.18 3.20 11.64
CA ASP A 50 -2.27 3.20 13.11
C ASP A 50 -1.51 4.41 13.69
N ASP A 51 -1.41 4.46 15.02
CA ASP A 51 -0.70 5.49 15.80
C ASP A 51 0.80 5.60 15.45
N ARG A 52 1.36 4.54 14.89
CA ARG A 52 2.75 4.44 14.45
C ARG A 52 2.89 4.70 12.93
N GLY A 53 1.83 5.18 12.27
CA GLY A 53 1.83 5.61 10.88
C GLY A 53 1.28 4.58 9.89
N THR A 54 1.63 4.76 8.62
CA THR A 54 1.15 3.90 7.52
C THR A 54 2.20 2.84 7.16
N ARG A 55 1.78 1.58 7.01
CA ARG A 55 2.63 0.48 6.52
C ARG A 55 1.91 -0.31 5.44
N ILE A 56 2.61 -0.67 4.38
CA ILE A 56 2.12 -1.61 3.37
C ILE A 56 2.43 -3.03 3.84
N VAL A 57 1.41 -3.82 4.11
CA VAL A 57 1.53 -5.18 4.69
C VAL A 57 1.38 -6.29 3.64
N SER A 58 0.80 -5.98 2.47
CA SER A 58 0.68 -6.93 1.37
C SER A 58 0.57 -6.20 0.04
N ARG A 59 1.02 -6.86 -1.03
CA ARG A 59 0.90 -6.42 -2.42
C ARG A 59 0.56 -7.58 -3.33
N SER A 60 -0.34 -7.37 -4.28
CA SER A 60 -0.59 -8.30 -5.38
C SER A 60 0.16 -7.86 -6.64
N GLY A 61 0.24 -8.77 -7.61
CA GLY A 61 0.54 -8.38 -9.00
C GLY A 61 -0.51 -7.42 -9.58
N PRO A 62 -0.20 -6.76 -10.71
CA PRO A 62 -1.17 -6.01 -11.49
C PRO A 62 -2.39 -6.88 -11.84
N ALA A 63 -3.60 -6.31 -11.73
CA ALA A 63 -4.77 -6.92 -12.36
C ALA A 63 -4.61 -6.79 -13.89
N GLN A 64 -4.74 -7.90 -14.61
CA GLN A 64 -4.75 -7.90 -16.08
C GLN A 64 -5.99 -7.20 -16.64
#